data_AF-A0A1F6VI96-F1
#
_entry.id   AF-A0A1F6VI96-F1
#
_cell.length_a   1.000
_cell.length_b   1.000
_cell.length_c   1.000
_cell.angle_alpha   90.00
_cell.angle_beta   90.00
_cell.angle_gamma   90.00
#
_symmetry.space_group_name_H-M   'P 1'
#
loop_
_entity.id
_entity.type
_entity.pdbx_description
1 polymer ?
#
loop_
_entity_poly.entity_id
_entity_poly.type
_entity_poly.pdbx_seq_one_letter_code
_entity_poly.pdbx_strand_id
1 'polypeptide(L)'
;MKKITVAVVSYNEIPPYKNGCEVISIDGKDILILSKTFNPKSPVSVLSTDPNWVRLMAHKNELEQVIIFAGKKESGALEIIDLAVRSFKEKKEVLSFLLCDHDLGEKVELLEKLGISDKRYPCFSNGYGQLRFSKDNERCRETPSLKGLMYDFLDKLRFSY
;
A
#
# COMPACT_ATOMS: atom_id res chain seq x y z
N MET A 1 22.36 -0.89 -9.05
CA MET A 1 21.05 -1.46 -8.67
C MET A 1 20.04 -1.10 -9.75
N LYS A 2 19.08 -1.97 -10.07
CA LYS A 2 17.98 -1.62 -10.99
C LYS A 2 17.13 -0.51 -10.36
N LYS A 3 16.66 0.44 -11.17
CA LYS A 3 15.90 1.60 -10.71
C LYS A 3 14.45 1.20 -10.41
N ILE A 4 14.10 1.05 -9.14
CA ILE A 4 12.74 0.79 -8.68
C ILE A 4 11.99 2.11 -8.58
N THR A 5 10.85 2.21 -9.27
CA THR A 5 10.02 3.42 -9.25
C THR A 5 8.77 3.26 -8.40
N VAL A 6 8.31 2.02 -8.20
CA VAL A 6 7.12 1.71 -7.42
C VAL A 6 7.40 0.58 -6.47
N ALA A 7 6.89 0.67 -5.24
CA ALA A 7 6.93 -0.43 -4.29
C ALA A 7 5.52 -0.78 -3.80
N VAL A 8 5.28 -2.07 -3.55
CA VAL A 8 4.03 -2.58 -2.98
C VAL A 8 4.34 -3.34 -1.71
N VAL A 9 3.77 -2.92 -0.58
CA VAL A 9 4.01 -3.51 0.73
C VAL A 9 2.74 -4.17 1.23
N SER A 10 2.84 -5.44 1.63
CA SER A 10 1.72 -6.20 2.19
C SER A 10 2.16 -7.16 3.28
N TYR A 11 1.32 -7.30 4.30
CA TYR A 11 1.41 -8.37 5.30
C TYR A 11 1.20 -9.76 4.69
N ASN A 12 0.41 -9.83 3.62
CA ASN A 12 -0.02 -11.07 3.01
C ASN A 12 0.91 -11.49 1.88
N GLU A 13 0.84 -12.77 1.52
CA GLU A 13 1.31 -13.23 0.23
C GLU A 13 0.53 -12.51 -0.88
N ILE A 14 1.19 -12.21 -1.98
CA ILE A 14 0.58 -11.58 -3.14
C ILE A 14 0.77 -12.53 -4.33
N PRO A 15 -0.19 -13.39 -4.69
CA PRO A 15 -0.05 -14.25 -5.86
C PRO A 15 0.17 -13.45 -7.16
N PRO A 16 1.07 -13.90 -8.07
CA PRO A 16 1.91 -15.10 -8.01
C PRO A 16 3.24 -14.91 -7.24
N TYR A 17 3.47 -13.74 -6.65
CA TYR A 17 4.69 -13.33 -5.96
C TYR A 17 4.74 -13.89 -4.53
N LYS A 18 5.25 -15.11 -4.41
CA LYS A 18 5.25 -15.88 -3.16
C LYS A 18 6.50 -15.65 -2.32
N ASN A 19 7.57 -15.12 -2.92
CA ASN A 19 8.91 -15.14 -2.37
C ASN A 19 9.27 -13.95 -1.48
N GLY A 20 8.29 -13.33 -0.80
CA GLY A 20 8.53 -12.23 0.15
C GLY A 20 8.94 -10.92 -0.52
N CYS A 21 10.00 -10.94 -1.33
CA CYS A 21 10.53 -9.80 -2.07
C CYS A 21 10.79 -10.21 -3.53
N GLU A 22 10.11 -9.56 -4.47
CA GLU A 22 10.26 -9.80 -5.90
C GLU A 22 10.32 -8.48 -6.67
N VAL A 23 11.05 -8.44 -7.79
CA VAL A 23 11.07 -7.29 -8.70
C VAL A 23 10.46 -7.73 -10.03
N ILE A 24 9.44 -7.01 -10.47
CA ILE A 24 8.77 -7.23 -11.76
C ILE A 24 8.90 -5.99 -12.62
N SER A 25 8.86 -6.17 -13.94
CA SER A 25 8.84 -5.05 -14.89
C SER A 25 7.48 -4.99 -15.57
N ILE A 26 6.83 -3.83 -15.53
CA ILE A 26 5.54 -3.54 -16.18
C ILE A 26 5.71 -2.22 -16.95
N ASP A 27 5.47 -2.24 -18.27
CA ASP A 27 5.56 -1.06 -19.14
C ASP A 27 6.86 -0.24 -18.98
N GLY A 28 7.98 -0.95 -18.78
CA GLY A 28 9.30 -0.34 -18.58
C GLY A 28 9.56 0.22 -17.18
N LYS A 29 8.63 0.07 -16.24
CA LYS A 29 8.82 0.39 -14.81
C LYS A 29 9.15 -0.86 -14.02
N ASP A 30 10.23 -0.80 -13.24
CA ASP A 30 10.53 -1.84 -12.26
C ASP A 30 9.77 -1.58 -10.96
N ILE A 31 9.04 -2.59 -10.52
CA ILE A 31 8.18 -2.57 -9.34
C ILE A 31 8.70 -3.58 -8.33
N LEU A 32 8.91 -3.12 -7.10
CA LEU A 32 9.33 -3.93 -5.96
C LEU A 32 8.11 -4.42 -5.18
N ILE A 33 7.88 -5.73 -5.19
CA ILE A 33 6.81 -6.39 -4.44
C ILE A 33 7.38 -6.91 -3.12
N LEU A 34 6.91 -6.35 -2.01
CA LEU A 34 7.28 -6.68 -0.63
C LEU A 34 6.08 -7.34 0.07
N SER A 35 5.82 -8.59 -0.32
CA SER A 35 4.83 -9.46 0.32
C SER A 35 5.34 -9.99 1.66
N LYS A 36 4.44 -10.46 2.52
CA LYS A 36 4.82 -11.05 3.82
C LYS A 36 5.69 -10.12 4.69
N THR A 37 5.52 -8.81 4.57
CA THR A 37 6.22 -7.80 5.39
C THR A 37 5.66 -7.80 6.82
N PHE A 38 6.51 -7.71 7.84
CA PHE A 38 6.14 -7.81 9.26
C PHE A 38 5.43 -9.13 9.59
N ASN A 39 6.17 -10.23 9.49
CA ASN A 39 5.70 -11.54 9.93
C ASN A 39 6.37 -11.97 11.25
N PRO A 40 5.61 -12.34 12.30
CA PRO A 40 4.15 -12.54 12.31
C PRO A 40 3.33 -11.24 12.22
N LYS A 41 2.10 -11.32 11.69
CA LYS A 41 1.21 -10.15 11.52
C LYS A 41 0.70 -9.65 12.86
N SER A 42 1.38 -8.68 13.43
CA SER A 42 0.98 -8.06 14.69
C SER A 42 1.55 -6.64 14.82
N PRO A 43 0.93 -5.76 15.63
CA PRO A 43 1.47 -4.44 15.95
C PRO A 43 2.94 -4.46 16.39
N VAL A 44 3.30 -5.40 17.28
CA VAL A 44 4.65 -5.48 17.85
C VAL A 44 5.71 -5.92 16.85
N SER A 45 5.30 -6.52 15.73
CA SER A 45 6.21 -6.97 14.66
C SER A 45 6.50 -5.88 13.62
N VAL A 46 5.83 -4.73 13.69
CA VAL A 46 6.08 -3.61 12.78
C VAL A 46 7.32 -2.84 13.21
N LEU A 47 8.48 -3.27 12.70
CA LEU A 47 9.80 -2.76 13.08
C LEU A 47 10.58 -2.27 11.86
N SER A 48 11.30 -1.15 11.99
CA SER A 48 12.13 -0.61 10.89
C SER A 48 13.27 -1.54 10.45
N THR A 49 13.58 -2.57 11.26
CA THR A 49 14.58 -3.60 10.99
C THR A 49 14.04 -4.79 10.19
N ASP A 50 12.75 -4.83 9.88
CA ASP A 50 12.18 -5.86 9.02
C ASP A 50 12.92 -5.90 7.67
N PRO A 51 13.36 -7.07 7.18
CA PRO A 51 14.17 -7.16 5.96
C PRO A 51 13.51 -6.55 4.71
N ASN A 52 12.19 -6.67 4.58
CA ASN A 52 11.46 -6.05 3.47
C ASN A 52 11.39 -4.53 3.65
N TRP A 53 11.23 -4.06 4.89
CA TRP A 53 11.27 -2.62 5.17
C TRP A 53 12.65 -2.02 4.88
N VAL A 54 13.72 -2.68 5.31
CA VAL A 54 15.10 -2.28 4.98
C VAL A 54 15.31 -2.23 3.48
N ARG A 55 14.77 -3.21 2.74
CA ARG A 55 14.80 -3.24 1.27
C ARG A 55 14.06 -2.04 0.66
N LEU A 56 12.85 -1.73 1.13
CA LEU A 56 12.10 -0.55 0.69
C LEU A 56 12.93 0.72 0.87
N MET A 57 13.55 0.87 2.04
CA MET A 57 14.32 2.05 2.40
C MET A 57 15.61 2.21 1.57
N ALA A 58 16.20 1.11 1.10
CA ALA A 58 17.33 1.15 0.16
C ALA A 58 16.97 1.81 -1.18
N HIS A 59 15.68 1.79 -1.56
CA HIS A 59 15.16 2.39 -2.79
C HIS A 59 14.42 3.72 -2.52
N LYS A 60 14.37 4.23 -1.29
CA LYS A 60 13.55 5.39 -0.87
C LYS A 60 13.61 6.58 -1.82
N ASN A 61 14.81 6.93 -2.31
CA ASN A 61 15.02 8.15 -3.09
C ASN A 61 14.60 8.03 -4.56
N GLU A 62 14.49 6.83 -5.09
CA GLU A 62 14.08 6.56 -6.48
C GLU A 62 12.59 6.26 -6.64
N LEU A 63 11.88 6.01 -5.53
CA LEU A 63 10.46 5.70 -5.52
C LEU A 63 9.63 6.93 -5.87
N GLU A 64 8.82 6.80 -6.93
CA GLU A 64 7.74 7.70 -7.30
C GLU A 64 6.48 7.37 -6.47
N GLN A 65 6.30 6.10 -6.10
CA GLN A 65 5.13 5.65 -5.37
C GLN A 65 5.42 4.44 -4.45
N VAL A 66 4.76 4.42 -3.30
CA VAL A 66 4.73 3.29 -2.37
C VAL A 66 3.28 2.99 -2.00
N ILE A 67 2.81 1.80 -2.35
CA ILE A 67 1.46 1.31 -2.09
C ILE A 67 1.52 0.39 -0.88
N ILE A 68 0.80 0.72 0.19
CA ILE A 68 0.81 -0.03 1.45
C ILE A 68 -0.58 -0.59 1.73
N PHE A 69 -0.68 -1.91 1.88
CA PHE A 69 -1.91 -2.58 2.30
C PHE A 69 -2.08 -2.51 3.81
N ALA A 70 -3.05 -1.71 4.26
CA ALA A 70 -3.39 -1.55 5.68
C ALA A 70 -4.61 -2.40 6.03
N GLY A 71 -4.35 -3.61 6.52
CA GLY A 71 -5.34 -4.61 6.91
C GLY A 71 -6.08 -4.26 8.22
N LYS A 72 -6.27 -5.26 9.08
CA LYS A 72 -6.90 -5.08 10.40
C LYS A 72 -5.92 -4.47 11.40
N LYS A 73 -6.44 -3.78 12.41
CA LYS A 73 -5.61 -3.24 13.49
C LYS A 73 -4.75 -4.30 14.17
N GLU A 74 -5.30 -5.50 14.43
CA GLU A 74 -4.56 -6.59 15.09
C GLU A 74 -3.43 -7.16 14.23
N SER A 75 -3.38 -6.84 12.94
CA SER A 75 -2.26 -7.19 12.05
C SER A 75 -1.14 -6.13 12.05
N GLY A 76 -1.34 -4.99 12.72
CA GLY A 76 -0.38 -3.89 12.76
C GLY A 76 -0.70 -2.71 11.84
N ALA A 77 -1.95 -2.59 11.35
CA ALA A 77 -2.30 -1.63 10.30
C ALA A 77 -2.05 -0.16 10.69
N LEU A 78 -2.24 0.20 11.96
CA LEU A 78 -1.96 1.56 12.44
C LEU A 78 -0.46 1.81 12.53
N GLU A 79 0.29 0.80 12.96
CA GLU A 79 1.73 0.84 13.14
C GLU A 79 2.47 0.97 11.81
N ILE A 80 2.03 0.27 10.75
CA ILE A 80 2.63 0.42 9.41
C ILE A 80 2.34 1.78 8.80
N ILE A 81 1.15 2.34 9.03
CA ILE A 81 0.81 3.71 8.60
C ILE A 81 1.77 4.70 9.27
N ASP A 82 1.90 4.63 10.59
CA ASP A 82 2.79 5.51 11.35
C ASP A 82 4.27 5.34 10.91
N LEU A 83 4.74 4.09 10.81
CA LEU A 83 6.12 3.80 10.38
C LEU A 83 6.38 4.32 8.96
N ALA A 84 5.44 4.15 8.03
CA ALA A 84 5.56 4.66 6.66
C ALA A 84 5.69 6.18 6.63
N VAL A 85 4.79 6.88 7.32
CA VAL A 85 4.79 8.35 7.35
C VAL A 85 6.07 8.89 8.00
N ARG A 86 6.57 8.25 9.07
CA ARG A 86 7.87 8.60 9.67
C ARG A 86 9.03 8.32 8.72
N SER A 87 9.03 7.17 8.07
CA SER A 87 10.09 6.75 7.14
C SER A 87 10.19 7.65 5.91
N PHE A 88 9.06 8.19 5.44
CA PHE A 88 8.95 9.08 4.27
C PHE A 88 8.58 10.52 4.66
N LYS A 89 8.99 10.99 5.85
CA LYS A 89 8.60 12.31 6.39
C LYS A 89 8.74 13.48 5.40
N GLU A 90 9.80 13.49 4.61
CA GLU A 90 10.13 14.54 3.62
C GLU A 90 9.51 14.30 2.23
N LYS A 91 8.91 13.12 2.01
CA LYS A 91 8.34 12.67 0.74
C LYS A 91 7.00 11.94 0.95
N LYS A 92 6.13 12.44 1.83
CA LYS A 92 4.88 11.76 2.17
C LYS A 92 3.97 11.58 0.94
N GLU A 93 4.14 12.43 -0.05
CA GLU A 93 3.46 12.41 -1.35
C GLU A 93 3.83 11.23 -2.26
N VAL A 94 4.71 10.33 -1.86
CA VAL A 94 4.88 9.05 -2.57
C VAL A 94 4.01 7.95 -1.97
N LEU A 95 3.50 8.13 -0.75
CA LEU A 95 2.71 7.13 -0.04
C LEU A 95 1.27 7.06 -0.58
N SER A 96 0.78 5.83 -0.71
CA SER A 96 -0.62 5.49 -0.98
C SER A 96 -1.01 4.31 -0.08
N PHE A 97 -2.16 4.38 0.59
CA PHE A 97 -2.62 3.36 1.51
C PHE A 97 -3.89 2.69 0.99
N LEU A 98 -3.93 1.38 0.95
CA LEU A 98 -5.13 0.63 0.60
C LEU A 98 -5.76 0.15 1.89
N LEU A 99 -6.86 0.79 2.28
CA LEU A 99 -7.51 0.54 3.57
C LEU A 99 -8.55 -0.55 3.43
N CYS A 100 -8.42 -1.63 4.19
CA CYS A 100 -9.54 -2.53 4.43
C CYS A 100 -10.58 -1.84 5.33
N ASP A 101 -11.86 -2.18 5.21
CA ASP A 101 -12.95 -1.66 6.03
C ASP A 101 -12.89 -1.92 7.55
N HIS A 102 -12.19 -2.96 7.97
CA HIS A 102 -11.99 -3.25 9.38
C HIS A 102 -11.28 -2.07 10.05
N ASP A 103 -11.80 -1.53 11.15
CA ASP A 103 -11.18 -0.41 11.87
C ASP A 103 -10.94 0.82 10.98
N LEU A 104 -11.78 1.03 9.96
CA LEU A 104 -11.58 2.07 8.95
C LEU A 104 -11.53 3.47 9.55
N GLY A 105 -12.43 3.77 10.49
CA GLY A 105 -12.47 5.07 11.18
C GLY A 105 -11.13 5.41 11.83
N GLU A 106 -10.57 4.49 12.61
CA GLU A 106 -9.28 4.71 13.28
C GLU A 106 -8.13 4.93 12.28
N LYS A 107 -8.13 4.20 11.15
CA LYS A 107 -7.11 4.38 10.11
C LYS A 107 -7.23 5.73 9.40
N VAL A 108 -8.46 6.16 9.10
CA VAL A 108 -8.71 7.46 8.48
C VAL A 108 -8.33 8.58 9.45
N GLU A 109 -8.78 8.53 10.71
CA GLU A 109 -8.43 9.51 11.74
C GLU A 109 -6.90 9.63 11.92
N LEU A 110 -6.20 8.49 11.92
CA LEU A 110 -4.73 8.48 11.99
C LEU A 110 -4.10 9.13 10.76
N LEU A 111 -4.57 8.81 9.55
CA LEU A 111 -4.05 9.38 8.30
C LEU A 111 -4.27 10.89 8.21
N GLU A 112 -5.45 11.37 8.62
CA GLU A 112 -5.76 12.79 8.71
C GLU A 112 -4.84 13.49 9.71
N LYS A 113 -4.68 12.92 10.92
CA LYS A 113 -3.75 13.42 11.95
C LYS A 113 -2.30 13.48 11.45
N LEU A 114 -1.91 12.54 10.60
CA LEU A 114 -0.57 12.46 10.01
C LEU A 114 -0.39 13.34 8.75
N GLY A 115 -1.44 14.04 8.32
CA GLY A 115 -1.44 14.97 7.20
C GLY A 115 -1.45 14.29 5.83
N ILE A 116 -2.02 13.09 5.72
CA ILE A 116 -2.23 12.41 4.43
C ILE A 116 -3.58 12.86 3.86
N SER A 117 -3.61 13.20 2.56
CA SER A 117 -4.85 13.53 1.85
C SER A 117 -5.64 12.27 1.52
N ASP A 118 -6.96 12.38 1.62
CA ASP A 118 -8.00 11.43 1.18
C ASP A 118 -7.76 10.80 -0.20
N LYS A 119 -7.21 11.56 -1.15
CA LYS A 119 -6.84 11.05 -2.49
C LYS A 119 -5.80 9.92 -2.45
N ARG A 120 -5.10 9.76 -1.33
CA ARG A 120 -4.00 8.79 -1.15
C ARG A 120 -4.39 7.57 -0.33
N TYR A 121 -5.64 7.46 0.13
CA TYR A 121 -6.08 6.29 0.86
C TYR A 121 -7.45 5.77 0.43
N PRO A 122 -7.59 5.19 -0.78
CA PRO A 122 -8.86 4.57 -1.12
C PRO A 122 -9.19 3.43 -0.15
N CYS A 123 -10.47 3.38 0.20
CA CYS A 123 -11.04 2.43 1.13
C CYS A 123 -11.75 1.31 0.36
N PHE A 124 -11.58 0.07 0.81
CA PHE A 124 -12.25 -1.11 0.25
C PHE A 124 -13.15 -1.75 1.31
N SER A 125 -14.45 -1.85 1.01
CA SER A 125 -15.42 -2.61 1.83
C SER A 125 -15.61 -4.02 1.29
N ASN A 126 -15.61 -5.02 2.18
CA ASN A 126 -15.82 -6.43 1.86
C ASN A 126 -17.31 -6.85 1.79
N GLY A 127 -18.27 -5.92 1.95
CA GLY A 127 -19.67 -6.18 1.65
C GLY A 127 -20.65 -5.13 2.18
N TYR A 128 -21.62 -4.75 1.35
CA TYR A 128 -22.86 -4.02 1.67
C TYR A 128 -22.82 -2.54 2.06
N GLY A 129 -21.76 -1.79 1.76
CA GLY A 129 -21.72 -0.37 2.13
C GLY A 129 -21.01 0.50 1.11
N GLN A 130 -21.80 1.06 0.18
CA GLN A 130 -21.50 2.18 -0.72
C GLN A 130 -20.05 2.69 -0.74
N LEU A 131 -19.38 2.45 -1.87
CA LEU A 131 -18.23 3.23 -2.30
C LEU A 131 -18.58 4.72 -2.23
N ARG A 132 -17.74 5.52 -1.58
CA ARG A 132 -17.70 6.98 -1.80
C ARG A 132 -16.53 7.32 -2.72
N PHE A 133 -16.59 6.82 -3.95
CA PHE A 133 -15.82 7.34 -5.08
C PHE A 133 -16.72 7.29 -6.30
N SER A 134 -17.51 8.35 -6.52
CA SER A 134 -18.42 8.52 -7.67
C SER A 134 -19.48 7.41 -7.85
N LYS A 135 -20.49 7.71 -8.66
CA LYS A 135 -21.80 7.04 -8.72
C LYS A 135 -21.85 5.65 -9.37
N ASP A 136 -20.72 5.02 -9.69
CA ASP A 136 -20.70 3.81 -10.53
C ASP A 136 -20.01 2.64 -9.80
N ASN A 137 -20.80 1.98 -8.95
CA ASN A 137 -20.39 0.89 -8.05
C ASN A 137 -20.63 -0.49 -8.68
N GLU A 138 -19.60 -1.24 -9.07
CA GLU A 138 -19.75 -2.70 -9.28
C GLU A 138 -18.46 -3.56 -9.39
N ARG A 139 -17.34 -3.18 -8.77
CA ARG A 139 -16.07 -3.97 -8.89
C ARG A 139 -15.48 -4.54 -7.59
N CYS A 140 -16.29 -4.68 -6.54
CA CYS A 140 -15.82 -5.19 -5.24
C CYS A 140 -16.09 -6.68 -4.98
N ARG A 141 -16.22 -7.51 -6.03
CA ARG A 141 -16.48 -8.95 -5.84
C ARG A 141 -15.37 -9.90 -6.17
N GLU A 142 -14.27 -9.45 -6.74
CA GLU A 142 -13.16 -10.36 -6.94
C GLU A 142 -11.85 -9.61 -6.72
N THR A 143 -10.89 -10.37 -6.24
CA THR A 143 -9.46 -10.06 -6.16
C THR A 143 -8.70 -10.50 -7.45
N PRO A 144 -9.09 -10.23 -8.73
CA PRO A 144 -8.30 -10.50 -9.92
C PRO A 144 -7.94 -9.12 -10.49
N SER A 145 -6.87 -8.48 -10.06
CA SER A 145 -5.59 -9.00 -9.62
C SER A 145 -4.93 -7.81 -8.94
N LEU A 146 -3.98 -8.03 -8.02
CA LEU A 146 -3.12 -6.92 -7.59
C LEU A 146 -2.52 -6.23 -8.82
N LYS A 147 -2.22 -6.98 -9.90
CA LYS A 147 -1.92 -6.41 -11.22
C LYS A 147 -2.97 -5.42 -11.69
N GLY A 148 -4.25 -5.79 -11.79
CA GLY A 148 -5.32 -4.87 -12.18
C GLY A 148 -5.44 -3.64 -11.27
N LEU A 149 -5.29 -3.79 -9.95
CA LEU A 149 -5.31 -2.66 -9.02
C LEU A 149 -4.05 -1.79 -9.15
N MET A 150 -2.88 -2.38 -9.39
CA MET A 150 -1.63 -1.69 -9.68
C MET A 150 -1.71 -0.99 -11.04
N TYR A 151 -2.25 -1.64 -12.07
CA TYR A 151 -2.50 -1.07 -13.40
C TYR A 151 -3.47 0.10 -13.29
N ASP A 152 -4.62 -0.06 -12.63
CA ASP A 152 -5.60 1.01 -12.42
C ASP A 152 -5.00 2.20 -11.65
N PHE A 153 -4.12 1.95 -10.66
CA PHE A 153 -3.41 3.01 -9.95
C PHE A 153 -2.35 3.70 -10.83
N LEU A 154 -1.60 2.93 -11.63
CA LEU A 154 -0.59 3.44 -12.54
C LEU A 154 -1.21 4.22 -13.72
N ASP A 155 -2.35 3.79 -14.24
CA ASP A 155 -3.07 4.40 -15.37
C ASP A 155 -3.94 5.60 -14.95
N LYS A 156 -4.61 5.58 -13.79
CA LYS A 156 -5.39 6.75 -13.32
C LYS A 156 -4.52 7.98 -13.03
N LEU A 157 -3.22 7.79 -12.77
CA LEU A 157 -2.25 8.87 -12.63
C LEU A 157 -1.83 9.49 -13.98
N ARG A 158 -2.07 8.83 -15.12
CA ARG A 158 -1.83 9.43 -16.46
C ARG A 158 -2.85 10.50 -16.85
N PHE A 159 -4.04 10.51 -16.23
CA PHE A 159 -5.16 11.37 -16.65
C PHE A 159 -5.60 12.39 -15.61
N SER A 160 -4.82 12.60 -14.54
CA SER A 160 -5.05 13.71 -13.61
C SER A 160 -4.16 14.90 -13.99
N TYR A 161 -4.45 15.51 -15.14
CA TYR A 161 -3.95 16.84 -15.53
C TYR A 161 -5.02 17.89 -15.19
#